data_AF-A0A1Y2CYN5-F1
#
_entry.id   AF-A0A1Y2CYN5-F1
#
_cell.length_a   1.000
_cell.length_b   1.000
_cell.length_c   1.000
_cell.angle_alpha   90.00
_cell.angle_beta   90.00
_cell.angle_gamma   90.00
#
_symmetry.space_group_name_H-M   'P 1'
#
loop_
_entity.id
_entity.type
_entity.pdbx_description
1 polymer ?
#
loop_
_entity_poly.entity_id
_entity_poly.type
_entity_poly.pdbx_seq_one_letter_code
_entity_poly.pdbx_strand_id
1 'polypeptide(L)'
;MYNNRYGPYLLDLKEYLPKKHIDLYSKGFVPKISTFNNKLVSLPIKVDYSILYSNTKLLDKYNKPVPETWDELIDTSKYIMEKEKENDSELISFNGLFDDSEIGTCSLFEYIYSFRDSNDSSFPSFNNETVVNAIKYLKDMKMNNFKKTAYLH
;
A
#
# COMPACT_ATOMS: atom_id res chain seq x y z
N MET A 1 -0.70 -11.26 -12.78
CA MET A 1 0.70 -11.28 -13.27
C MET A 1 1.30 -12.69 -13.24
N TYR A 2 1.40 -13.35 -12.07
CA TYR A 2 2.04 -14.66 -11.95
C TYR A 2 1.33 -15.81 -12.66
N ASN A 3 -0.01 -15.92 -12.54
CA ASN A 3 -0.75 -17.00 -13.19
C ASN A 3 -0.63 -16.99 -14.72
N ASN A 4 -0.61 -15.81 -15.36
CA ASN A 4 -0.46 -15.74 -16.81
C ASN A 4 0.94 -16.15 -17.27
N ARG A 5 1.97 -15.93 -16.43
CA ARG A 5 3.36 -16.26 -16.76
C ARG A 5 3.70 -17.72 -16.44
N TYR A 6 3.26 -18.22 -15.30
CA TYR A 6 3.66 -19.53 -14.77
C TYR A 6 2.55 -20.57 -14.81
N GLY A 7 1.28 -20.16 -14.86
CA GLY A 7 0.12 -21.04 -14.85
C GLY A 7 0.15 -22.18 -15.88
N PRO A 8 0.65 -21.98 -17.13
CA PRO A 8 0.80 -23.08 -18.09
C PRO A 8 1.71 -24.23 -17.62
N TYR A 9 2.63 -23.96 -16.69
CA TYR A 9 3.63 -24.91 -16.18
C TYR A 9 3.29 -25.48 -14.80
N LEU A 10 2.17 -25.07 -14.20
CA LEU A 10 1.75 -25.49 -12.86
C LEU A 10 0.70 -26.61 -12.94
N LEU A 11 0.75 -27.52 -11.97
CA LEU A 11 -0.20 -28.62 -11.83
C LEU A 11 -1.59 -28.10 -11.44
N ASP A 12 -2.64 -28.83 -11.85
CA ASP A 12 -3.98 -28.57 -11.31
C ASP A 12 -4.10 -29.22 -9.93
N LEU A 13 -4.05 -28.42 -8.88
CA LEU A 13 -4.14 -28.86 -7.49
C LEU A 13 -5.48 -29.56 -7.18
N LYS A 14 -6.52 -29.38 -8.01
CA LYS A 14 -7.78 -30.14 -7.88
C LYS A 14 -7.59 -31.65 -8.04
N GLU A 15 -6.58 -32.07 -8.78
CA GLU A 15 -6.27 -33.49 -9.01
C GLU A 15 -5.55 -34.12 -7.81
N TYR A 16 -4.93 -33.31 -6.95
CA TYR A 16 -4.03 -33.77 -5.89
C TYR A 16 -4.54 -33.47 -4.47
N LEU A 17 -5.42 -32.48 -4.30
CA LEU A 17 -5.90 -32.06 -2.99
C LEU A 17 -7.34 -32.54 -2.73
N PRO A 18 -7.65 -32.98 -1.49
CA PRO A 18 -9.02 -33.27 -1.10
C PRO A 18 -9.92 -32.04 -1.27
N LYS A 19 -11.14 -32.26 -1.75
CA LYS A 19 -12.13 -31.19 -1.94
C LYS A 19 -12.33 -30.33 -0.68
N LYS A 20 -12.33 -30.95 0.50
CA LYS A 20 -12.40 -30.23 1.79
C LYS A 20 -11.35 -29.13 1.94
N HIS A 21 -10.12 -29.35 1.47
CA HIS A 21 -9.06 -28.35 1.57
C HIS A 21 -9.24 -27.23 0.55
N ILE A 22 -9.70 -27.57 -0.66
CA ILE A 22 -9.98 -26.60 -1.72
C ILE A 22 -11.14 -25.68 -1.29
N ASP A 23 -12.17 -26.26 -0.66
CA ASP A 23 -13.36 -25.52 -0.24
C ASP A 23 -13.05 -24.43 0.80
N LEU A 24 -11.97 -24.55 1.59
CA LEU A 24 -11.49 -23.50 2.50
C LEU A 24 -11.12 -22.21 1.75
N TYR A 25 -10.75 -22.31 0.48
CA TYR A 25 -10.30 -21.21 -0.37
C TYR A 25 -11.33 -20.81 -1.45
N SER A 26 -12.55 -21.35 -1.37
CA SER A 26 -13.59 -21.18 -2.40
C SER A 26 -14.27 -19.81 -2.41
N LYS A 27 -13.98 -18.93 -1.45
CA LYS A 27 -14.64 -17.63 -1.24
C LYS A 27 -13.68 -16.45 -1.37
N GLY A 28 -14.26 -15.27 -1.56
CA GLY A 28 -13.50 -14.01 -1.63
C GLY A 28 -12.69 -13.87 -2.91
N PHE A 29 -11.49 -13.31 -2.80
CA PHE A 29 -10.62 -13.06 -3.95
C PHE A 29 -9.74 -14.26 -4.33
N VAL A 30 -9.63 -15.28 -3.46
CA VAL A 30 -8.73 -16.41 -3.67
C VAL A 30 -9.00 -17.15 -5.00
N PRO A 31 -10.25 -17.50 -5.36
CA PRO A 31 -10.51 -18.16 -6.64
C PRO A 31 -10.03 -17.35 -7.85
N LYS A 32 -10.08 -16.01 -7.77
CA LYS A 32 -9.66 -15.10 -8.84
C LYS A 32 -8.14 -15.09 -9.04
N ILE A 33 -7.38 -15.24 -7.96
CA ILE A 33 -5.90 -15.19 -8.01
C ILE A 33 -5.25 -16.57 -8.08
N SER A 34 -6.01 -17.65 -7.84
CA SER A 34 -5.50 -19.02 -7.77
C SER A 34 -5.86 -19.88 -8.99
N THR A 35 -6.75 -19.39 -9.85
CA THR A 35 -7.20 -20.12 -11.03
C THR A 35 -6.52 -19.62 -12.30
N PHE A 36 -6.13 -20.54 -13.18
CA PHE A 36 -5.66 -20.26 -14.54
C PHE A 36 -6.25 -21.29 -15.50
N ASN A 37 -6.95 -20.84 -16.55
CA ASN A 37 -7.63 -21.72 -17.53
C ASN A 37 -8.42 -22.86 -16.86
N ASN A 38 -9.25 -22.51 -15.87
CA ASN A 38 -10.05 -23.42 -15.03
C ASN A 38 -9.29 -24.39 -14.11
N LYS A 39 -7.94 -24.39 -14.14
CA LYS A 39 -7.09 -25.15 -13.22
C LYS A 39 -6.82 -24.37 -11.94
N LEU A 40 -6.83 -25.04 -10.79
CA LEU A 40 -6.38 -24.45 -9.54
C LEU A 40 -4.86 -24.58 -9.46
N VAL A 41 -4.13 -23.53 -9.80
CA VAL A 41 -2.66 -23.59 -9.97
C VAL A 41 -1.89 -23.13 -8.73
N SER A 42 -2.56 -22.53 -7.76
CA SER A 42 -1.94 -22.07 -6.52
C SER A 42 -2.95 -22.01 -5.37
N LEU A 43 -2.46 -21.94 -4.13
CA LEU A 43 -3.24 -21.61 -2.94
C LEU A 43 -2.45 -20.58 -2.13
N PRO A 44 -3.09 -19.51 -1.61
CA PRO A 44 -2.39 -18.50 -0.83
C PRO A 44 -2.04 -19.06 0.55
N ILE A 45 -0.76 -18.97 0.92
CA ILE A 45 -0.27 -19.31 2.26
C ILE A 45 -0.34 -18.09 3.19
N LYS A 46 -0.08 -16.90 2.64
CA LYS A 46 -0.11 -15.62 3.33
C LYS A 46 -0.83 -14.60 2.45
N VAL A 47 -1.57 -13.70 3.10
CA VAL A 47 -2.17 -12.53 2.47
C VAL A 47 -1.62 -11.32 3.19
N ASP A 48 -1.06 -10.39 2.43
CA ASP A 48 -0.52 -9.14 2.94
C ASP A 48 -1.45 -7.99 2.61
N TYR A 49 -1.57 -7.06 3.56
CA TYR A 49 -2.37 -5.85 3.45
C TYR A 49 -1.52 -4.64 3.80
N SER A 50 -1.69 -3.58 3.04
CA SER A 50 -1.01 -2.31 3.26
C SER A 50 -1.84 -1.48 4.23
N ILE A 51 -1.20 -1.02 5.30
CA ILE A 51 -1.84 -0.30 6.40
C ILE A 51 -1.01 0.92 6.80
N LEU A 52 -1.68 1.94 7.33
CA LEU A 52 -1.01 3.08 7.94
C LEU A 52 -0.69 2.76 9.40
N TYR A 53 0.60 2.75 9.74
CA TYR A 53 1.04 2.72 11.13
C TYR A 53 1.11 4.15 11.68
N SER A 54 0.40 4.41 12.79
CA SER A 54 0.41 5.72 13.45
C SER A 54 0.96 5.62 14.87
N ASN A 55 1.72 6.63 15.29
CA ASN A 55 2.20 6.72 16.66
C ASN A 55 1.07 7.23 17.56
N THR A 56 0.28 6.30 18.11
CA THR A 56 -0.87 6.61 18.96
C THR A 56 -0.50 7.46 20.18
N LYS A 57 0.70 7.30 20.75
CA LYS A 57 1.16 8.13 21.87
C LYS A 57 1.28 9.61 21.49
N LEU A 58 1.80 9.91 20.30
CA LEU A 58 1.90 11.29 19.82
C LEU A 58 0.52 11.84 19.43
N LEU A 59 -0.33 11.02 18.82
CA LEU A 59 -1.71 11.40 18.50
C LEU A 59 -2.49 11.76 19.77
N ASP A 60 -2.43 10.91 20.81
CA ASP A 60 -3.10 11.12 22.09
C ASP A 60 -2.54 12.35 22.82
N LYS A 61 -1.21 12.52 22.87
CA LYS A 61 -0.54 13.67 23.49
C LYS A 61 -1.03 15.01 22.92
N TYR A 62 -1.36 15.03 21.63
CA TYR A 62 -1.80 16.23 20.91
C TYR A 62 -3.29 16.26 20.58
N ASN A 63 -4.06 15.31 21.10
CA ASN A 63 -5.49 15.17 20.86
C ASN A 63 -5.85 15.21 19.37
N LYS A 64 -5.14 14.40 18.57
CA LYS A 64 -5.33 14.27 17.12
C LYS A 64 -5.97 12.91 16.78
N PRO A 65 -6.96 12.86 15.88
CA PRO A 65 -7.49 11.59 15.40
C PRO A 65 -6.47 10.86 14.51
N VAL A 66 -6.72 9.57 14.25
CA VAL A 66 -6.01 8.84 13.19
C VAL A 66 -6.43 9.46 11.85
N PRO A 67 -5.49 9.86 10.98
CA PRO A 67 -5.84 10.52 9.72
C PRO A 67 -6.47 9.52 8.75
N GLU A 68 -7.56 9.94 8.10
CA GLU A 68 -8.29 9.16 7.10
C GLU A 68 -7.95 9.62 5.66
N THR A 69 -7.35 10.81 5.52
CA THR A 69 -6.94 11.39 4.24
C THR A 69 -5.46 11.81 4.23
N TRP A 70 -4.90 11.97 3.03
CA TRP A 70 -3.53 12.50 2.88
C TRP A 70 -3.39 13.93 3.42
N ASP A 71 -4.40 14.76 3.26
CA ASP A 71 -4.40 16.13 3.80
C ASP A 71 -4.37 16.12 5.33
N GLU A 72 -5.21 15.29 5.97
CA GLU A 72 -5.21 15.12 7.42
C GLU A 72 -3.89 14.56 7.96
N LEU A 73 -3.28 13.60 7.23
CA LEU A 73 -1.96 13.05 7.55
C LEU A 73 -0.92 14.16 7.53
N ILE A 74 -0.90 15.01 6.50
CA ILE A 74 0.04 16.12 6.37
C ILE A 74 -0.16 17.14 7.47
N ASP A 75 -1.39 17.58 7.73
CA ASP A 75 -1.69 18.61 8.71
C ASP A 75 -1.38 18.15 10.14
N THR A 76 -1.76 16.92 10.46
CA THR A 76 -1.44 16.29 11.75
C THR A 76 0.06 16.16 11.93
N SER A 77 0.76 15.69 10.89
CA SER A 77 2.21 15.54 10.91
C SER A 77 2.94 16.87 11.10
N LYS A 78 2.55 17.92 10.37
CA LYS A 78 3.13 19.27 10.52
C LYS A 78 2.95 19.81 11.92
N TYR A 79 1.74 19.66 12.47
CA TYR A 79 1.44 20.10 13.83
C TYR A 79 2.32 19.38 14.87
N ILE A 80 2.43 18.06 14.78
CA ILE A 80 3.22 17.26 15.73
C ILE A 80 4.71 17.56 15.59
N MET A 81 5.23 17.64 14.35
CA MET A 81 6.64 17.97 14.08
C MET A 81 7.04 19.32 14.70
N GLU A 82 6.18 20.34 14.59
CA GLU A 82 6.47 21.66 15.18
C GLU A 82 6.47 21.60 16.71
N LYS A 83 5.57 20.81 17.32
CA LYS A 83 5.50 20.66 18.78
C LYS A 83 6.60 19.79 19.37
N GLU A 84 7.12 18.83 18.61
CA GLU A 84 8.18 17.92 19.05
C GLU A 84 9.59 18.42 18.70
N LYS A 85 9.73 19.52 17.96
CA LYS A 85 11.01 20.02 17.46
C LYS A 85 12.11 20.18 18.52
N GLU A 86 11.74 20.59 19.73
CA GLU A 86 12.68 20.75 20.85
C GLU A 86 12.92 19.46 21.64
N ASN A 87 12.02 18.48 21.55
CA ASN A 87 12.13 17.20 22.26
C ASN A 87 12.87 16.15 21.42
N ASP A 88 12.60 16.12 20.12
CA ASP A 88 13.17 15.20 19.16
C ASP A 88 13.34 15.88 17.79
N SER A 89 14.53 16.43 17.58
CA SER A 89 14.87 17.06 16.30
C SER A 89 15.00 16.06 15.15
N GLU A 90 15.10 14.75 15.44
CA GLU A 90 15.28 13.66 14.48
C GLU A 90 13.96 12.97 14.10
N LEU A 91 12.83 13.41 14.68
CA LEU A 91 11.53 12.85 14.36
C LEU A 91 11.24 12.92 12.84
N ILE A 92 10.81 11.79 12.28
CA ILE A 92 10.36 11.67 10.89
C ILE A 92 8.84 11.51 10.93
N SER A 93 8.12 12.41 10.26
CA SER A 93 6.65 12.43 10.25
C SER A 93 6.03 11.34 9.39
N PHE A 94 6.68 10.94 8.30
CA PHE A 94 6.14 9.94 7.38
C PHE A 94 7.27 9.21 6.63
N ASN A 95 7.13 7.90 6.52
CA ASN A 95 7.96 7.05 5.66
C ASN A 95 7.06 6.14 4.82
N GLY A 96 7.03 6.39 3.51
CA GLY A 96 6.25 5.60 2.55
C GLY A 96 7.04 4.51 1.82
N LEU A 97 8.28 4.21 2.23
CA LEU A 97 9.12 3.15 1.64
C LEU A 97 9.33 3.27 0.11
N PHE A 98 9.52 4.49 -0.39
CA PHE A 98 9.78 4.74 -1.82
C PHE A 98 11.25 4.54 -2.20
N ASP A 99 11.74 3.30 -2.14
CA ASP A 99 13.07 2.92 -2.61
C ASP A 99 13.06 2.33 -4.04
N ASP A 100 14.23 1.98 -4.57
CA ASP A 100 14.37 1.42 -5.93
C ASP A 100 14.08 -0.10 -5.99
N SER A 101 13.44 -0.66 -4.95
CA SER A 101 13.10 -2.08 -4.88
C SER A 101 11.67 -2.35 -5.37
N GLU A 102 11.28 -3.63 -5.38
CA GLU A 102 9.90 -4.03 -5.65
C GLU A 102 8.93 -3.46 -4.60
N ILE A 103 9.37 -3.31 -3.34
CA ILE A 103 8.57 -2.70 -2.26
C ILE A 103 8.28 -1.24 -2.57
N GLY A 104 9.27 -0.48 -3.06
CA GLY A 104 9.04 0.91 -3.48
C GLY A 104 8.10 1.02 -4.66
N THR A 105 8.12 0.04 -5.58
CA THR A 105 7.14 -0.04 -6.68
C THR A 105 5.73 -0.31 -6.13
N CYS A 106 5.55 -1.26 -5.22
CA CYS A 106 4.27 -1.52 -4.56
C CYS A 106 3.73 -0.28 -3.84
N SER A 107 4.58 0.37 -3.04
CA SER A 107 4.24 1.57 -2.28
C SER A 107 3.79 2.71 -3.20
N LEU A 108 4.47 2.90 -4.35
CA LEU A 108 4.07 3.87 -5.36
C LEU A 108 2.71 3.54 -5.99
N PHE A 109 2.45 2.27 -6.29
CA PHE A 109 1.17 1.84 -6.87
C PHE A 109 0.03 2.02 -5.86
N GLU A 110 0.23 1.66 -4.60
CA GLU A 110 -0.75 1.86 -3.53
C GLU A 110 -1.06 3.35 -3.33
N TYR A 111 -0.02 4.17 -3.33
CA TYR A 111 -0.15 5.61 -3.26
C TYR A 111 -0.97 6.14 -4.44
N ILE A 112 -0.64 5.78 -5.70
CA ILE A 112 -1.42 6.18 -6.88
C ILE A 112 -2.87 5.68 -6.78
N TYR A 113 -3.07 4.44 -6.32
CA TYR A 113 -4.39 3.83 -6.19
C TYR A 113 -5.27 4.54 -5.16
N SER A 114 -4.68 5.23 -4.18
CA SER A 114 -5.44 6.04 -3.23
C SER A 114 -6.07 7.30 -3.84
N PHE A 115 -5.63 7.73 -5.04
CA PHE A 115 -6.19 8.88 -5.77
C PHE A 115 -7.33 8.51 -6.72
N ARG A 116 -7.73 7.22 -6.76
CA ARG A 116 -8.83 6.75 -7.60
C ARG A 116 -10.13 7.50 -7.31
N ASP A 117 -10.98 7.63 -8.33
CA ASP A 117 -12.21 8.43 -8.25
C ASP A 117 -13.22 7.91 -7.21
N SER A 118 -13.22 6.60 -6.94
CA SER A 118 -14.10 5.96 -5.97
C SER A 118 -13.53 4.64 -5.45
N ASN A 119 -14.08 4.10 -4.36
CA ASN A 119 -13.64 2.83 -3.79
C ASN A 119 -13.74 1.64 -4.75
N ASP A 120 -14.68 1.70 -5.70
CA ASP A 120 -14.91 0.62 -6.68
C ASP A 120 -14.12 0.82 -7.99
N SER A 121 -13.41 1.94 -8.13
CA SER A 121 -12.62 2.24 -9.32
C SER A 121 -11.44 1.29 -9.46
N SER A 122 -11.20 0.82 -10.69
CA SER A 122 -9.98 0.09 -11.04
C SER A 122 -8.75 0.99 -10.95
N PHE A 123 -7.56 0.39 -10.96
CA PHE A 123 -6.33 1.16 -11.05
C PHE A 123 -6.34 2.08 -12.29
N PRO A 124 -6.01 3.38 -12.14
CA PRO A 124 -6.02 4.33 -13.26
C PRO A 124 -4.94 3.97 -14.29
N SER A 125 -5.17 4.27 -15.57
CA SER A 125 -4.12 4.11 -16.58
C SER A 125 -2.99 5.11 -16.33
N PHE A 126 -1.74 4.76 -16.66
CA PHE A 126 -0.58 5.61 -16.36
C PHE A 126 -0.61 7.00 -17.02
N ASN A 127 -1.33 7.15 -18.12
CA ASN A 127 -1.50 8.43 -18.83
C ASN A 127 -2.70 9.23 -18.32
N ASN A 128 -3.39 8.76 -17.27
CA ASN A 128 -4.55 9.43 -16.69
C ASN A 128 -4.12 10.63 -15.82
N GLU A 129 -4.93 11.69 -15.82
CA GLU A 129 -4.71 12.88 -15.00
C GLU A 129 -4.66 12.56 -13.50
N THR A 130 -5.41 11.57 -13.03
CA THR A 130 -5.34 11.05 -11.65
C THR A 130 -3.93 10.63 -11.27
N VAL A 131 -3.21 9.93 -12.15
CA VAL A 131 -1.82 9.52 -11.90
C VAL A 131 -0.91 10.74 -11.88
N VAL A 132 -1.09 11.67 -12.82
CA VAL A 132 -0.32 12.94 -12.87
C VAL A 132 -0.51 13.73 -11.57
N ASN A 133 -1.74 13.83 -11.07
CA ASN A 133 -2.08 14.55 -9.85
C ASN A 133 -1.47 13.87 -8.62
N ALA A 134 -1.59 12.53 -8.52
CA ALA A 134 -0.96 11.76 -7.46
C ALA A 134 0.55 12.03 -7.38
N ILE A 135 1.27 11.93 -8.51
CA ILE A 135 2.72 12.13 -8.55
C ILE A 135 3.11 13.58 -8.22
N LYS A 136 2.35 14.57 -8.70
CA LYS A 136 2.56 15.98 -8.32
C LYS A 136 2.40 16.18 -6.81
N TYR A 137 1.36 15.60 -6.23
CA TYR A 137 1.09 15.68 -4.80
C TYR A 137 2.20 14.98 -3.99
N LEU A 138 2.71 13.82 -4.44
CA LEU A 138 3.81 13.11 -3.77
C LEU A 138 5.10 13.94 -3.78
N LYS A 139 5.37 14.59 -4.91
CA LYS A 139 6.51 15.51 -5.04
C LYS A 139 6.37 16.70 -4.08
N ASP A 140 5.17 17.27 -3.96
CA ASP A 140 4.89 18.36 -3.01
C ASP A 140 5.08 17.90 -1.56
N MET A 141 4.54 16.72 -1.19
CA MET A 141 4.73 16.11 0.12
C MET A 141 6.22 16.02 0.50
N LYS A 142 7.04 15.48 -0.40
CA LYS A 142 8.48 15.33 -0.19
C LYS A 142 9.21 16.67 -0.09
N MET A 143 8.86 17.64 -0.95
CA MET A 143 9.61 18.90 -1.05
C MET A 143 9.20 19.95 -0.02
N ASN A 144 7.92 19.98 0.37
CA ASN A 144 7.33 21.09 1.09
C ASN A 144 6.72 20.71 2.45
N ASN A 145 6.34 19.44 2.65
CA ASN A 145 5.57 19.03 3.83
C ASN A 145 6.34 18.13 4.81
N PHE A 146 7.22 17.24 4.32
CA PHE A 146 7.95 16.26 5.14
C PHE A 146 9.48 16.41 5.08
N LYS A 147 9.98 17.65 4.97
CA LYS A 147 11.43 17.92 4.88
C LYS A 147 12.21 17.40 6.10
N LYS A 148 12.81 16.21 5.96
CA LYS A 148 14.14 15.84 6.47
C LYS A 148 14.70 14.65 5.69
N THR A 149 15.45 14.90 4.62
CA THR A 149 16.41 13.92 4.07
C THR A 149 17.77 14.23 4.66
N ALA A 150 18.03 13.69 5.86
CA ALA A 150 19.41 13.40 6.24
C ALA A 150 19.84 12.22 5.37
N TYR A 151 20.56 12.49 4.29
CA TYR A 151 21.27 11.46 3.57
C TYR A 151 22.41 10.98 4.47
N LEU A 152 22.37 9.71 4.89
CA LEU A 152 23.52 8.98 5.38
C LEU A 152 23.60 7.68 4.57
N HIS A 153 24.60 7.68 3.69
CA HIS A 153 25.17 6.57 2.91
C HIS A 153 24.25 5.86 1.91
#